data_AF-A0A8S9NRY1-F1
#
_entry.id   AF-A0A8S9NRY1-F1
#
_cell.length_a   1.000
_cell.length_b   1.000
_cell.length_c   1.000
_cell.angle_alpha   90.00
_cell.angle_beta   90.00
_cell.angle_gamma   90.00
#
_symmetry.space_group_name_H-M   'P 1'
#
loop_
_entity.id
_entity.type
_entity.pdbx_description
1 polymer ?
#
loop_
_entity_poly.entity_id
_entity_poly.type
_entity_poly.pdbx_seq_one_letter_code
_entity_poly.pdbx_strand_id
1 'polypeptide(L)'
;MLFLARNKPIEPPKKPEKAPFFLPSIPSLSGDIVFKSNESDNDGEDEDKNKDSKNSMKNFDALESPFSKLLKSSWDSKYFSNFTDYIKGLSPSALDIELRMLEIIDEDVEEELIQRPEFISIGQLLDYLIHEITCRNNFEFMQAVMRLFLKIHGETIRCHPSLQEKARKLLETQSLVWQKMDKLFQSTRCIVTFLSNSQF
;
A
#
# COMPACT_ATOMS: atom_id res chain seq x y z
N MET A 1 -9.79 63.59 21.28
CA MET A 1 -9.10 63.32 22.55
C MET A 1 -9.34 61.86 22.92
N LEU A 2 -8.28 61.06 22.84
CA LEU A 2 -7.99 59.81 23.58
C LEU A 2 -8.95 58.60 23.53
N PHE A 3 -8.55 57.66 22.66
CA PHE A 3 -8.59 56.19 22.64
C PHE A 3 -9.19 55.37 23.82
N LEU A 4 -10.10 54.47 23.40
CA LEU A 4 -10.26 53.05 23.76
C LEU A 4 -9.75 52.58 25.13
N ALA A 5 -10.65 52.53 26.11
CA ALA A 5 -10.52 51.66 27.28
C ALA A 5 -10.89 50.21 26.88
N ARG A 6 -9.87 49.41 26.55
CA ARG A 6 -10.00 47.96 26.35
C ARG A 6 -10.16 47.29 27.72
N ASN A 7 -11.37 46.86 28.04
CA ASN A 7 -11.60 45.96 29.16
C ASN A 7 -11.04 44.58 28.79
N LYS A 8 -9.90 44.19 29.40
CA LYS A 8 -9.35 42.84 29.26
C LYS A 8 -10.19 41.90 30.14
N PRO A 9 -10.68 40.75 29.65
CA PRO A 9 -11.24 39.73 30.50
C PRO A 9 -10.17 39.28 31.50
N ILE A 10 -10.42 39.50 32.79
CA ILE A 10 -9.61 38.98 33.90
C ILE A 10 -10.15 37.59 34.19
N GLU A 11 -9.83 36.64 33.33
CA GLU A 11 -9.84 35.24 33.68
C GLU A 11 -8.48 34.67 33.27
N PRO A 12 -7.72 34.07 34.21
CA PRO A 12 -6.44 33.48 33.90
C PRO A 12 -6.64 32.40 32.82
N PRO A 13 -5.71 32.24 31.86
CA PRO A 13 -5.85 31.26 30.80
C PRO A 13 -6.06 29.87 31.41
N LYS A 14 -7.22 29.27 31.16
CA LYS A 14 -7.50 27.87 31.50
C LYS A 14 -6.44 27.03 30.79
N LYS A 15 -5.58 26.39 31.60
CA LYS A 15 -4.59 25.41 31.17
C LYS A 15 -5.29 24.42 30.23
N PRO A 16 -4.73 24.09 29.04
CA PRO A 16 -5.34 23.11 28.17
C PRO A 16 -5.56 21.82 28.97
N GLU A 17 -6.81 21.35 29.01
CA GLU A 17 -7.16 20.07 29.60
C GLU A 17 -6.35 19.00 28.89
N LYS A 18 -5.41 18.40 29.64
CA LYS A 18 -4.76 17.10 29.43
C LYS A 18 -4.76 16.66 27.96
N ALA A 19 -3.64 16.89 27.26
CA ALA A 19 -3.36 16.06 26.10
C ALA A 19 -3.43 14.59 26.60
N PRO A 20 -4.33 13.76 26.05
CA PRO A 20 -4.66 12.46 26.64
C PRO A 20 -3.55 11.41 26.45
N PHE A 21 -2.36 11.83 26.02
CA PHE A 21 -1.21 10.98 25.76
C PHE A 21 0.06 11.63 26.31
N PHE A 22 0.11 11.84 27.62
CA PHE A 22 1.40 11.90 28.30
C PHE A 22 1.69 10.51 28.83
N LEU A 23 2.63 9.83 28.19
CA LEU A 23 3.20 8.59 28.71
C LEU A 23 3.82 8.92 30.09
N PRO A 24 3.52 8.14 31.15
CA PRO A 24 4.08 8.38 32.47
C PRO A 24 5.61 8.24 32.40
N SER A 25 6.30 9.31 32.76
CA SER A 25 7.75 9.38 32.83
C SER A 25 8.21 9.48 34.29
N ILE A 26 9.23 8.70 34.61
CA ILE A 26 9.91 8.74 35.92
C ILE A 26 11.18 9.60 35.78
N PRO A 27 11.42 10.57 36.69
CA PRO A 27 12.64 11.36 36.65
C PRO A 27 13.85 10.50 37.03
N SER A 28 14.83 10.40 36.12
CA SER A 28 16.14 9.78 36.38
C SER A 28 17.12 10.82 36.95
N LEU A 29 18.01 10.38 37.85
CA LEU A 29 19.04 11.24 38.48
C LEU A 29 20.03 11.83 37.47
N SER A 30 20.06 11.32 36.23
CA SER A 30 20.90 11.82 35.12
C SER A 30 20.21 12.83 34.19
N GLY A 31 18.93 13.17 34.43
CA GLY A 31 18.19 14.16 33.62
C GLY A 31 17.51 13.62 32.36
N ASP A 32 17.64 12.32 32.07
CA ASP A 32 16.98 11.67 30.93
C ASP A 32 15.59 11.15 31.30
N ILE A 33 14.62 11.37 30.41
CA ILE A 33 13.22 10.98 30.58
C ILE A 33 13.03 9.54 30.11
N VAL A 34 12.72 8.63 31.03
CA VAL A 34 12.40 7.22 30.73
C VAL A 34 10.89 7.00 30.86
N PHE A 35 10.27 6.44 29.82
CA PHE A 35 8.84 6.14 29.78
C PHE A 35 8.55 4.73 30.28
N LYS A 36 7.58 4.60 31.20
CA LYS A 36 7.16 3.30 31.73
C LYS A 36 6.00 2.73 30.91
N SER A 37 6.18 1.54 30.35
CA SER A 37 5.09 0.75 29.76
C SER A 37 4.19 0.22 30.89
N ASN A 38 2.88 0.38 30.77
CA ASN A 38 1.93 -0.17 31.75
C ASN A 38 1.85 -1.69 31.59
N GLU A 39 2.71 -2.42 32.29
CA GLU A 39 2.49 -3.82 32.62
C GLU A 39 1.98 -3.90 34.06
N SER A 40 0.85 -4.60 34.19
CA SER A 40 0.14 -4.89 35.42
C SER A 40 1.04 -5.58 36.45
N ASP A 41 0.88 -5.14 37.69
CA ASP A 41 1.58 -5.60 38.89
C ASP A 41 1.71 -7.13 38.98
N ASN A 42 2.95 -7.60 39.15
CA ASN A 42 3.25 -8.72 40.04
C ASN A 42 4.71 -8.63 40.49
N ASP A 43 4.89 -8.51 41.81
CA ASP A 43 6.15 -8.43 42.52
C ASP A 43 7.02 -9.69 42.33
N GLY A 44 8.34 -9.48 42.26
CA GLY A 44 9.36 -10.54 42.33
C GLY A 44 10.73 -10.06 41.84
N GLU A 45 11.56 -9.64 42.80
CA GLU A 45 12.97 -9.24 42.66
C GLU A 45 13.85 -10.42 42.16
N ASP A 46 14.71 -10.19 41.13
CA ASP A 46 16.18 -10.30 41.22
C ASP A 46 16.90 -10.25 39.86
N GLU A 47 17.82 -9.28 39.79
CA GLU A 47 19.15 -9.23 39.16
C GLU A 47 19.46 -9.87 37.78
N ASP A 48 19.66 -8.97 36.81
CA ASP A 48 20.89 -8.77 36.04
C ASP A 48 21.51 -9.96 35.28
N LYS A 49 21.16 -10.11 33.99
CA LYS A 49 22.12 -10.52 32.94
C LYS A 49 21.82 -9.83 31.62
N ASN A 50 22.71 -8.91 31.26
CA ASN A 50 23.03 -8.49 29.90
C ASN A 50 22.94 -9.68 28.91
N LYS A 51 22.01 -9.58 27.96
CA LYS A 51 21.99 -10.44 26.77
C LYS A 51 21.58 -9.61 25.55
N ASP A 52 22.59 -8.95 25.00
CA ASP A 52 22.82 -8.67 23.59
C ASP A 52 21.66 -8.99 22.63
N SER A 53 20.88 -7.96 22.31
CA SER A 53 20.80 -7.36 20.97
C SER A 53 20.92 -8.30 19.75
N LYS A 54 20.14 -9.39 19.72
CA LYS A 54 20.04 -10.27 18.54
C LYS A 54 18.63 -10.77 18.21
N ASN A 55 17.60 -10.19 18.80
CA ASN A 55 16.20 -10.56 18.56
C ASN A 55 15.34 -9.49 17.87
N SER A 56 15.91 -8.33 17.50
CA SER A 56 15.15 -7.31 16.75
C SER A 56 14.89 -7.72 15.29
N MET A 57 15.67 -8.65 14.74
CA MET A 57 15.55 -9.07 13.33
C MET A 57 14.41 -10.07 13.06
N LYS A 58 13.83 -10.70 14.10
CA LYS A 58 12.74 -11.69 13.94
C LYS A 58 11.33 -11.11 14.07
N ASN A 59 11.21 -9.83 14.43
CA ASN A 59 9.91 -9.17 14.56
C ASN A 59 9.47 -8.45 13.27
N PHE A 60 10.31 -8.42 12.22
CA PHE A 60 9.93 -7.86 10.93
C PHE A 60 8.99 -8.76 10.11
N ASP A 61 9.07 -10.09 10.27
CA ASP A 61 8.13 -11.05 9.64
C ASP A 61 6.70 -10.98 10.24
N ALA A 62 6.57 -10.43 11.46
CA ALA A 62 5.30 -10.23 12.13
C ALA A 62 4.55 -8.98 11.63
N LEU A 63 5.24 -8.06 10.93
CA LEU A 63 4.68 -6.80 10.42
C LEU A 63 4.40 -6.83 8.91
N GLU A 64 4.50 -7.98 8.26
CA GLU A 64 4.19 -8.07 6.84
C GLU A 64 2.67 -8.21 6.63
N SER A 65 2.10 -7.32 5.81
CA SER A 65 0.65 -7.28 5.57
C SER A 65 0.16 -8.59 4.93
N PRO A 66 -1.10 -8.98 5.16
CA PRO A 66 -1.67 -10.15 4.51
C PRO A 66 -1.58 -10.08 2.98
N PHE A 67 -1.66 -8.86 2.41
CA PHE A 67 -1.47 -8.61 0.99
C PHE A 67 -0.10 -9.07 0.50
N SER A 68 0.98 -8.61 1.13
CA SER A 68 2.35 -8.95 0.74
C SER A 68 2.65 -10.44 0.91
N LYS A 69 2.15 -11.06 1.99
CA LYS A 69 2.29 -12.51 2.23
C LYS A 69 1.61 -13.32 1.12
N LEU A 70 0.36 -13.00 0.82
CA LEU A 70 -0.41 -13.71 -0.21
C LEU A 70 0.17 -13.49 -1.60
N LEU A 71 0.65 -12.28 -1.90
CA LEU A 71 1.31 -11.98 -3.17
C LEU A 71 2.57 -12.85 -3.34
N LYS A 72 3.45 -12.88 -2.33
CA LYS A 72 4.68 -13.70 -2.37
C LYS A 72 4.36 -15.18 -2.54
N SER A 73 3.47 -15.73 -1.72
CA SER A 73 3.10 -17.16 -1.82
C SER A 73 2.47 -17.51 -3.17
N SER A 74 1.67 -16.60 -3.73
CA SER A 74 1.03 -16.80 -5.04
C SER A 74 2.05 -16.69 -6.18
N TRP A 75 3.02 -15.79 -6.04
CA TRP A 75 4.10 -15.63 -7.02
C TRP A 75 5.05 -16.82 -7.03
N ASP A 76 5.37 -17.40 -5.87
CA ASP A 76 6.22 -18.60 -5.77
C ASP A 76 5.52 -19.82 -6.36
N SER A 77 4.25 -20.01 -6.04
CA SER A 77 3.46 -21.16 -6.52
C SER A 77 2.94 -20.99 -7.95
N LYS A 78 2.97 -19.77 -8.51
CA LYS A 78 2.34 -19.37 -9.78
C LYS A 78 0.82 -19.59 -9.83
N TYR A 79 0.18 -19.73 -8.67
CA TYR A 79 -1.27 -19.84 -8.53
C TYR A 79 -1.82 -18.59 -7.86
N PHE A 80 -2.52 -17.75 -8.62
CA PHE A 80 -2.95 -16.43 -8.15
C PHE A 80 -4.39 -16.35 -7.65
N SER A 81 -5.18 -17.43 -7.75
CA SER A 81 -6.61 -17.42 -7.40
C SER A 81 -6.88 -16.92 -5.98
N ASN A 82 -6.11 -17.39 -4.99
CA ASN A 82 -6.28 -16.96 -3.60
C ASN A 82 -5.98 -15.48 -3.40
N PHE A 83 -4.96 -14.95 -4.08
CA PHE A 83 -4.64 -13.54 -4.04
C PHE A 83 -5.71 -12.70 -4.75
N THR A 84 -6.20 -13.15 -5.91
CA THR A 84 -7.29 -12.50 -6.63
C THR A 84 -8.56 -12.42 -5.79
N ASP A 85 -8.92 -13.49 -5.09
CA ASP A 85 -10.10 -13.51 -4.22
C ASP A 85 -9.92 -12.60 -3.00
N TYR A 86 -8.71 -12.56 -2.42
CA TYR A 86 -8.38 -11.61 -1.36
C TYR A 86 -8.56 -10.16 -1.80
N ILE A 87 -7.94 -9.75 -2.91
CA ILE A 87 -8.01 -8.35 -3.37
C ILE A 87 -9.41 -7.93 -3.82
N LYS A 88 -10.24 -8.88 -4.26
CA LYS A 88 -11.66 -8.64 -4.55
C LYS A 88 -12.50 -8.47 -3.29
N GLY A 89 -12.11 -9.12 -2.19
CA GLY A 89 -12.74 -8.96 -0.89
C GLY A 89 -12.43 -7.62 -0.21
N LEU A 90 -11.39 -6.93 -0.65
CA LEU A 90 -11.04 -5.61 -0.14
C LEU A 90 -12.01 -4.53 -0.63
N SER A 91 -12.25 -3.54 0.22
CA SER A 91 -12.90 -2.30 -0.22
C SER A 91 -11.96 -1.52 -1.15
N PRO A 92 -12.49 -0.65 -2.05
CA PRO A 92 -11.64 0.16 -2.92
C PRO A 92 -10.60 1.00 -2.16
N SER A 93 -10.95 1.51 -0.98
CA SER A 93 -10.02 2.27 -0.12
C SER A 93 -8.95 1.39 0.52
N ALA A 94 -9.31 0.17 0.96
CA ALA A 94 -8.34 -0.76 1.53
C ALA A 94 -7.30 -1.21 0.48
N LEU A 95 -7.75 -1.48 -0.75
CA LEU A 95 -6.86 -1.83 -1.86
C LEU A 95 -5.93 -0.66 -2.24
N ASP A 96 -6.44 0.58 -2.27
CA ASP A 96 -5.60 1.77 -2.52
C ASP A 96 -4.51 1.93 -1.46
N ILE A 97 -4.83 1.71 -0.17
CA ILE A 97 -3.85 1.74 0.91
C ILE A 97 -2.79 0.66 0.70
N GLU A 98 -3.18 -0.61 0.51
CA GLU A 98 -2.22 -1.72 0.33
C GLU A 98 -1.26 -1.48 -0.83
N LEU A 99 -1.74 -0.91 -1.94
CA LEU A 99 -0.87 -0.56 -3.07
C LEU A 99 0.08 0.60 -2.73
N ARG A 100 -0.40 1.67 -2.07
CA ARG A 100 0.47 2.79 -1.64
C ARG A 100 1.51 2.38 -0.62
N MET A 101 1.24 1.36 0.20
CA MET A 101 2.23 0.85 1.15
C MET A 101 3.47 0.23 0.46
N LEU A 102 3.40 -0.03 -0.84
CA LEU A 102 4.52 -0.48 -1.67
C LEU A 102 5.23 0.67 -2.40
N GLU A 103 4.84 1.93 -2.17
CA GLU A 103 5.44 3.09 -2.81
C GLU A 103 6.85 3.33 -2.23
N ILE A 104 7.83 3.48 -3.13
CA ILE A 104 9.22 3.74 -2.78
C ILE A 104 9.39 5.26 -2.73
N ILE A 105 9.58 5.81 -1.53
CA ILE A 105 9.62 7.26 -1.30
C ILE A 105 11.05 7.82 -1.40
N ASP A 106 12.06 6.98 -1.21
CA ASP A 106 13.46 7.40 -1.16
C ASP A 106 14.20 7.11 -2.47
N GLU A 107 14.97 8.09 -2.96
CA GLU A 107 15.93 7.93 -4.06
C GLU A 107 17.28 7.42 -3.52
N ASP A 108 17.32 6.16 -3.13
CA ASP A 108 18.57 5.48 -2.81
C ASP A 108 19.32 5.03 -4.08
N VAL A 109 20.55 4.56 -3.91
CA VAL A 109 21.36 4.00 -5.01
C VAL A 109 20.64 2.79 -5.62
N GLU A 110 20.65 2.69 -6.95
CA GLU A 110 19.85 1.71 -7.71
C GLU A 110 20.08 0.25 -7.27
N GLU A 111 21.32 -0.13 -6.92
CA GLU A 111 21.62 -1.48 -6.44
C GLU A 111 20.96 -1.84 -5.09
N GLU A 112 20.76 -0.86 -4.21
CA GLU A 112 20.12 -1.06 -2.90
C GLU A 112 18.59 -1.11 -3.06
N LEU A 113 18.05 -0.30 -3.98
CA LEU A 113 16.62 -0.28 -4.31
C LEU A 113 16.10 -1.61 -4.85
N ILE A 114 16.86 -2.29 -5.72
CA ILE A 114 16.44 -3.56 -6.34
C ILE A 114 16.25 -4.68 -5.29
N GLN A 115 16.96 -4.60 -4.16
CA GLN A 115 16.85 -5.58 -3.08
C GLN A 115 15.70 -5.29 -2.11
N ARG A 116 15.09 -4.09 -2.20
CA ARG A 116 14.00 -3.71 -1.31
C ARG A 116 12.75 -4.58 -1.54
N PRO A 117 12.05 -5.01 -0.47
CA PRO A 117 10.87 -5.85 -0.60
C PRO A 117 9.74 -5.19 -1.39
N GLU A 118 9.62 -3.87 -1.34
CA GLU A 118 8.64 -3.07 -2.08
C GLU A 118 8.90 -3.17 -3.59
N PHE A 119 10.16 -3.01 -4.02
CA PHE A 119 10.57 -3.12 -5.41
C PHE A 119 10.26 -4.51 -5.98
N ILE A 120 10.59 -5.55 -5.20
CA ILE A 120 10.29 -6.94 -5.56
C ILE A 120 8.77 -7.13 -5.68
N SER A 121 7.99 -6.59 -4.74
CA SER A 121 6.53 -6.70 -4.73
C SER A 121 5.89 -6.01 -5.95
N ILE A 122 6.41 -4.84 -6.36
CA ILE A 122 5.98 -4.16 -7.61
C ILE A 122 6.22 -5.06 -8.83
N GLY A 123 7.40 -5.70 -8.89
CA GLY A 123 7.72 -6.66 -9.95
C GLY A 123 6.81 -7.89 -9.95
N GLN A 124 6.46 -8.40 -8.77
CA GLN A 124 5.54 -9.52 -8.60
C GLN A 124 4.10 -9.16 -9.00
N LEU A 125 3.65 -7.93 -8.69
CA LEU A 125 2.35 -7.41 -9.12
C LEU A 125 2.25 -7.27 -10.64
N LEU A 126 3.33 -6.84 -11.30
CA LEU A 126 3.37 -6.82 -12.77
C LEU A 126 3.21 -8.23 -13.36
N ASP A 127 3.93 -9.22 -12.81
CA ASP A 127 3.81 -10.61 -13.27
C ASP A 127 2.40 -11.18 -13.03
N TYR A 128 1.80 -10.85 -11.88
CA TYR A 128 0.41 -11.20 -11.55
C TYR A 128 -0.58 -10.59 -12.56
N LEU A 129 -0.48 -9.29 -12.85
CA LEU A 129 -1.36 -8.62 -13.80
C LEU A 129 -1.23 -9.21 -15.21
N ILE A 130 -0.02 -9.56 -15.64
CA ILE A 130 0.22 -10.23 -16.93
C ILE A 130 -0.51 -11.58 -16.96
N HIS A 131 -0.39 -12.37 -15.88
CA HIS A 131 -1.04 -13.67 -15.76
C HIS A 131 -2.56 -13.55 -15.84
N GLU A 132 -3.17 -12.71 -15.00
CA GLU A 132 -4.64 -12.58 -14.92
C GLU A 132 -5.26 -12.06 -16.22
N ILE A 133 -4.63 -11.08 -16.87
CA ILE A 133 -5.11 -10.57 -18.16
C ILE A 133 -5.03 -11.66 -19.23
N THR A 134 -3.99 -12.50 -19.20
CA THR A 134 -3.87 -13.65 -20.12
C THR A 134 -4.98 -14.67 -19.89
N CYS A 135 -5.34 -14.92 -18.63
CA CYS A 135 -6.46 -15.80 -18.26
C CYS A 135 -7.84 -15.24 -18.63
N ARG A 136 -7.94 -13.94 -18.98
CA ARG A 136 -9.17 -13.25 -19.40
C ARG A 136 -10.33 -13.33 -18.41
N ASN A 137 -10.02 -13.52 -17.13
CA ASN A 137 -11.01 -13.53 -16.07
C ASN A 137 -11.09 -12.14 -15.43
N ASN A 138 -12.27 -11.78 -14.94
CA ASN A 138 -12.48 -10.56 -14.14
C ASN A 138 -11.95 -9.28 -14.83
N PHE A 139 -12.11 -9.19 -16.16
CA PHE A 139 -11.40 -8.19 -16.97
C PHE A 139 -11.60 -6.75 -16.49
N GLU A 140 -12.85 -6.35 -16.20
CA GLU A 140 -13.16 -5.01 -15.69
C GLU A 140 -12.41 -4.71 -14.39
N PHE A 141 -12.49 -5.63 -13.42
CA PHE A 141 -11.77 -5.50 -12.15
C PHE A 141 -10.26 -5.43 -12.38
N MET A 142 -9.69 -6.31 -13.20
CA MET A 142 -8.26 -6.30 -13.48
C MET A 142 -7.80 -5.02 -14.19
N GLN A 143 -8.60 -4.45 -15.10
CA GLN A 143 -8.31 -3.15 -15.71
C GLN A 143 -8.34 -2.02 -14.67
N ALA A 144 -9.29 -2.05 -13.74
CA ALA A 144 -9.37 -1.06 -12.65
C ALA A 144 -8.15 -1.15 -11.70
N VAL A 145 -7.77 -2.36 -11.29
CA VAL A 145 -6.59 -2.61 -10.46
C VAL A 145 -5.32 -2.19 -11.20
N MET A 146 -5.16 -2.59 -12.46
CA MET A 146 -4.01 -2.20 -13.30
C MET A 146 -3.90 -0.68 -13.40
N ARG A 147 -5.01 0.02 -13.65
CA ARG A 147 -5.02 1.49 -13.71
C ARG A 147 -4.57 2.11 -12.39
N LEU A 148 -5.07 1.61 -11.25
CA LEU A 148 -4.71 2.11 -9.93
C LEU A 148 -3.23 1.88 -9.64
N PHE A 149 -2.74 0.66 -9.88
CA PHE A 149 -1.35 0.26 -9.72
C PHE A 149 -0.41 1.16 -10.55
N LEU A 150 -0.68 1.34 -11.85
CA LEU A 150 0.14 2.19 -12.71
C LEU A 150 0.07 3.68 -12.34
N LYS A 151 -1.02 4.12 -11.71
CA LYS A 151 -1.13 5.49 -11.21
C LYS A 151 -0.22 5.73 -10.00
N ILE A 152 -0.06 4.72 -9.13
CA ILE A 152 0.76 4.81 -7.92
C ILE A 152 2.23 4.56 -8.27
N HIS A 153 2.54 3.45 -8.92
CA HIS A 153 3.92 3.01 -9.16
C HIS A 153 4.46 3.33 -10.56
N GLY A 154 3.71 4.10 -11.36
CA GLY A 154 4.07 4.39 -12.75
C GLY A 154 5.43 5.06 -12.90
N GLU A 155 5.76 5.97 -11.98
CA GLU A 155 7.05 6.66 -11.98
C GLU A 155 8.19 5.70 -11.62
N THR A 156 8.03 4.89 -10.57
CA THR A 156 8.99 3.83 -10.21
C THR A 156 9.24 2.88 -11.38
N ILE A 157 8.18 2.44 -12.06
CA ILE A 157 8.29 1.56 -13.24
C ILE A 157 9.02 2.27 -14.38
N ARG A 158 8.78 3.57 -14.57
CA ARG A 158 9.43 4.37 -15.61
C ARG A 158 10.91 4.58 -15.35
N CYS A 159 11.35 4.66 -14.10
CA CYS A 159 12.76 4.89 -13.78
C CYS A 159 13.63 3.63 -13.86
N HIS A 160 13.06 2.43 -13.74
CA HIS A 160 13.84 1.19 -13.61
C HIS A 160 13.70 0.26 -14.83
N PRO A 161 14.79 -0.01 -15.58
CA PRO A 161 14.73 -0.81 -16.81
C PRO A 161 14.15 -2.22 -16.65
N SER A 162 14.39 -2.87 -15.51
CA SER A 162 13.87 -4.22 -15.22
C SER A 162 12.34 -4.25 -15.11
N LEU A 163 11.73 -3.21 -14.56
CA LEU A 163 10.27 -3.05 -14.46
C LEU A 163 9.68 -2.58 -15.79
N GLN A 164 10.37 -1.73 -16.55
CA GLN A 164 9.95 -1.31 -17.89
C GLN A 164 9.73 -2.50 -18.82
N GLU A 165 10.64 -3.49 -18.81
CA GLU A 165 10.52 -4.69 -19.65
C GLU A 165 9.29 -5.52 -19.29
N LYS A 166 8.96 -5.64 -17.99
CA LYS A 166 7.71 -6.28 -17.54
C LYS A 166 6.48 -5.46 -17.95
N ALA A 167 6.52 -4.14 -17.81
CA ALA A 167 5.44 -3.25 -18.21
C ALA A 167 5.18 -3.29 -19.73
N ARG A 168 6.23 -3.46 -20.55
CA ARG A 168 6.10 -3.67 -22.01
C ARG A 168 5.36 -4.96 -22.31
N LYS A 169 5.71 -6.07 -21.65
CA LYS A 169 4.99 -7.35 -21.78
C LYS A 169 3.53 -7.24 -21.34
N LEU A 170 3.26 -6.50 -20.27
CA LEU A 170 1.90 -6.20 -19.81
C LEU A 170 1.11 -5.44 -20.87
N LEU A 171 1.70 -4.39 -21.46
CA LEU A 171 1.07 -3.60 -22.54
C LEU A 171 0.73 -4.45 -23.76
N GLU A 172 1.65 -5.31 -24.21
CA GLU A 172 1.43 -6.20 -25.35
C GLU A 172 0.27 -7.17 -25.08
N THR A 173 0.28 -7.80 -23.91
CA THR A 173 -0.76 -8.74 -23.49
C THR A 173 -2.12 -8.06 -23.39
N GLN A 174 -2.18 -6.89 -22.74
CA GLN A 174 -3.41 -6.11 -22.58
C GLN A 174 -3.95 -5.64 -23.94
N SER A 175 -3.09 -5.15 -24.83
CA SER A 175 -3.49 -4.67 -26.16
C SER A 175 -4.11 -5.80 -26.99
N LEU A 176 -3.51 -7.00 -26.96
CA LEU A 176 -4.03 -8.17 -27.68
C LEU A 176 -5.42 -8.61 -27.18
N VAL A 177 -5.64 -8.56 -25.86
CA VAL A 177 -6.93 -8.90 -25.26
C VAL A 177 -7.96 -7.81 -25.59
N TRP A 178 -7.60 -6.53 -25.42
CA TRP A 178 -8.47 -5.39 -25.70
C TRP A 178 -8.93 -5.34 -27.15
N GLN A 179 -8.03 -5.53 -28.11
CA GLN A 179 -8.37 -5.52 -29.54
C GLN A 179 -9.45 -6.55 -29.91
N LYS A 180 -9.47 -7.71 -29.22
CA LYS A 180 -10.52 -8.72 -29.45
C LYS A 180 -11.86 -8.26 -28.91
N MET A 181 -11.88 -7.67 -27.71
CA MET A 181 -13.10 -7.12 -27.10
C MET A 181 -13.65 -5.95 -27.92
N ASP A 182 -12.80 -5.02 -28.32
CA ASP A 182 -13.18 -3.87 -29.13
C ASP A 182 -13.80 -4.32 -30.47
N LYS A 183 -13.19 -5.27 -31.19
CA LYS A 183 -13.75 -5.81 -32.43
C LYS A 183 -15.18 -6.38 -32.24
N LEU A 184 -15.42 -7.09 -31.14
CA LEU A 184 -16.75 -7.62 -30.80
C LEU A 184 -17.76 -6.50 -30.53
N PHE A 185 -17.36 -5.49 -29.76
CA PHE A 185 -18.21 -4.34 -29.47
C PHE A 185 -18.53 -3.54 -30.73
N GLN A 186 -17.54 -3.27 -31.58
CA GLN A 186 -17.75 -2.57 -32.85
C GLN A 186 -18.67 -3.35 -33.78
N SER A 187 -18.46 -4.66 -33.93
CA SER A 187 -19.33 -5.51 -34.75
C SER A 187 -20.79 -5.45 -34.26
N THR A 188 -21.00 -5.61 -32.95
CA THR A 188 -22.33 -5.54 -32.34
C THR A 188 -22.97 -4.17 -32.55
N ARG A 189 -22.21 -3.08 -32.31
CA ARG A 189 -22.67 -1.71 -32.51
C ARG A 189 -23.09 -1.45 -33.94
N CYS A 190 -22.31 -1.90 -34.93
CA CYS A 190 -22.62 -1.74 -36.35
C CYS A 190 -23.93 -2.44 -36.73
N ILE A 191 -24.13 -3.68 -36.28
CA ILE A 191 -25.37 -4.45 -36.56
C ILE A 191 -26.57 -3.76 -35.92
N VAL A 192 -26.47 -3.37 -34.64
CA VAL A 192 -27.57 -2.68 -33.95
C VAL A 192 -27.93 -1.36 -34.66
N THR A 193 -26.92 -0.58 -35.05
CA THR A 193 -27.12 0.69 -35.76
C THR A 193 -27.76 0.48 -37.14
N PHE A 194 -27.36 -0.57 -37.86
CA PHE A 194 -27.96 -0.91 -39.15
C PHE A 194 -29.44 -1.28 -39.01
N LEU A 195 -29.78 -2.10 -38.02
CA LEU A 195 -31.16 -2.51 -37.77
C LEU A 195 -32.02 -1.35 -37.25
N SER A 196 -31.49 -0.49 -36.40
CA SER A 196 -32.23 0.66 -35.85
C SER A 196 -32.54 1.74 -36.89
N ASN A 197 -31.67 1.90 -37.89
CA ASN A 197 -31.81 2.90 -38.94
C ASN A 197 -32.52 2.36 -40.19
N SER A 198 -32.82 1.06 -40.24
CA SER A 198 -33.63 0.46 -41.30
C SER A 198 -35.09 0.85 -41.07
N GLN A 199 -35.52 1.97 -41.66
CA GLN A 199 -36.93 2.32 -41.69
C GLN A 199 -37.64 1.40 -42.69
N PHE A 200 -38.56 0.58 -42.19
CA PHE A 200 -39.58 -0.08 -42.99
C PHE A 200 -40.73 0.89 -43.26
#